data_AF-R7VDJ7-F1
#
_entry.id   AF-R7VDJ7-F1
#
_cell.length_a   1.000
_cell.length_b   1.000
_cell.length_c   1.000
_cell.angle_alpha   90.00
_cell.angle_beta   90.00
_cell.angle_gamma   90.00
#
_symmetry.space_group_name_H-M   'P 1'
#
loop_
_entity.id
_entity.type
_entity.pdbx_description
1 polymer ?
#
loop_
_entity_poly.entity_id
_entity_poly.type
_entity_poly.pdbx_seq_one_letter_code
_entity_poly.pdbx_strand_id
1 'polypeptide(L)'
;MPRRSNGRVACAVCALVAVCVTMAILGLVGLCLAIWQTVDTLHTNHDLMQLALKAIPDYSLVKAFYVFIAFTLLSTCCGGLGRRTKNDDDASHLTTCCGVITSAIMISGYMAAGLLARKYEANTLPVLGWGMNQLLSNKTYLYIEGDVATPEYSNIGMEFNYLQVTKKCCGVTKLNGQDYVDAKYAQKYNITLPYACCVMKADKEVDPRSPNLDDVLDHTECLKRNSNFFHKDTCLKAEHDWLHFKSEWFCYALD
;
A
#
# COMPACT_ATOMS: atom_id res chain seq x y z
N MET A 1 4.66 -61.31 -24.06
CA MET A 1 4.21 -60.43 -22.95
C MET A 1 4.23 -58.99 -23.43
N PRO A 2 3.09 -58.28 -23.50
CA PRO A 2 3.04 -56.93 -24.03
C PRO A 2 3.51 -55.91 -22.98
N ARG A 3 4.54 -55.12 -23.33
CA ARG A 3 4.96 -53.88 -22.62
C ARG A 3 3.81 -52.87 -22.65
N ARG A 4 2.92 -52.90 -21.65
CA ARG A 4 1.74 -52.01 -21.56
C ARG A 4 1.85 -50.88 -20.52
N SER A 5 2.97 -50.74 -19.78
CA SER A 5 3.08 -49.73 -18.72
C SER A 5 3.73 -48.40 -19.14
N ASN A 6 4.45 -48.32 -20.26
CA ASN A 6 5.21 -47.11 -20.63
C ASN A 6 4.31 -45.90 -20.98
N GLY A 7 3.10 -46.13 -21.51
CA GLY A 7 2.20 -45.03 -21.89
C GLY A 7 1.62 -44.24 -20.71
N ARG A 8 1.37 -44.89 -19.57
CA ARG A 8 0.81 -44.24 -18.37
C ARG A 8 1.85 -43.39 -17.65
N VAL A 9 3.10 -43.87 -17.59
CA VAL A 9 4.22 -43.14 -16.98
C VAL A 9 4.57 -41.91 -17.80
N ALA A 10 4.63 -42.03 -19.14
CA ALA A 10 4.85 -40.88 -20.02
C ALA A 10 3.76 -39.81 -19.89
N CYS A 11 2.49 -40.22 -19.78
CA CYS A 11 1.37 -39.29 -19.62
C CYS A 11 1.39 -38.57 -18.25
N ALA A 12 1.77 -39.27 -17.19
CA ALA A 12 1.92 -38.68 -15.86
C ALA A 12 3.09 -37.67 -15.80
N VAL A 13 4.20 -37.96 -16.48
CA VAL A 13 5.34 -37.05 -16.59
C VAL A 13 4.95 -35.80 -17.39
N CYS A 14 4.24 -35.94 -18.51
CA CYS A 14 3.75 -34.79 -19.28
C CYS A 14 2.77 -33.92 -18.47
N ALA A 15 1.86 -34.54 -17.71
CA ALA A 15 0.94 -33.81 -16.84
C ALA A 15 1.68 -33.05 -15.72
N LEU A 16 2.68 -33.69 -15.10
CA LEU A 16 3.50 -33.06 -14.07
C LEU A 16 4.28 -31.86 -14.63
N VAL A 17 4.91 -32.01 -15.80
CA VAL A 17 5.62 -30.91 -16.47
C VAL A 17 4.68 -29.75 -16.80
N ALA A 18 3.47 -30.04 -17.28
CA ALA A 18 2.46 -29.01 -17.55
C ALA A 18 2.09 -28.23 -16.28
N VAL A 19 1.86 -28.92 -15.16
CA VAL A 19 1.57 -28.30 -13.85
C VAL A 19 2.75 -27.46 -13.36
N CYS A 20 3.98 -27.96 -13.51
CA CYS A 20 5.19 -27.22 -13.14
C CYS A 20 5.32 -25.93 -13.95
N VAL A 21 5.08 -25.98 -15.26
CA VAL A 21 5.12 -24.80 -16.14
C VAL A 21 4.04 -23.80 -15.76
N THR A 22 2.81 -24.24 -15.48
CA THR A 22 1.74 -23.33 -15.03
C THR A 22 2.06 -22.69 -13.68
N MET A 23 2.62 -23.44 -12.73
CA MET A 23 3.03 -22.89 -11.43
C MET A 23 4.18 -21.90 -11.56
N ALA A 24 5.14 -22.15 -12.45
CA ALA A 24 6.23 -21.22 -12.75
C ALA A 24 5.71 -19.92 -13.38
N ILE A 25 4.72 -20.02 -14.30
CA ILE A 25 4.07 -18.83 -14.89
C ILE A 25 3.32 -18.05 -13.81
N LEU A 26 2.53 -18.71 -12.96
CA LEU A 26 1.82 -18.07 -11.86
C LEU A 26 2.78 -17.40 -10.86
N GLY A 27 3.90 -18.07 -10.54
CA GLY A 27 4.95 -17.50 -9.70
C GLY A 27 5.60 -16.26 -10.33
N LEU A 28 5.82 -16.27 -11.64
CA LEU A 28 6.37 -15.12 -12.38
C LEU A 28 5.38 -13.94 -12.43
N VAL A 29 4.10 -14.22 -12.68
CA VAL A 29 3.03 -13.21 -12.60
C VAL A 29 2.96 -12.62 -11.20
N GLY A 30 2.99 -13.46 -10.16
CA GLY A 30 3.04 -13.04 -8.76
C GLY A 30 4.24 -12.14 -8.46
N LEU A 31 5.44 -12.51 -8.93
CA LEU A 31 6.65 -11.68 -8.81
C LEU A 31 6.48 -10.32 -9.51
N CYS A 32 5.96 -10.30 -10.74
CA CYS A 32 5.73 -9.06 -11.48
C CYS A 32 4.71 -8.16 -10.76
N LEU A 33 3.61 -8.73 -10.27
CA LEU A 33 2.61 -8.01 -9.49
C LEU A 33 3.19 -7.46 -8.19
N ALA A 34 4.06 -8.22 -7.54
CA ALA A 34 4.62 -7.78 -6.28
C ALA A 34 5.77 -6.78 -6.43
N ILE A 35 6.59 -6.90 -7.48
CA ILE A 35 7.52 -5.83 -7.88
C ILE A 35 6.71 -4.58 -8.21
N TRP A 36 5.64 -4.69 -9.01
CA TRP A 36 4.77 -3.54 -9.30
C TRP A 36 4.26 -2.96 -8.00
N GLN A 37 3.61 -3.74 -7.14
CA GLN A 37 3.06 -3.24 -5.88
C GLN A 37 4.15 -2.62 -4.98
N THR A 38 5.37 -3.17 -4.98
CA THR A 38 6.51 -2.60 -4.27
C THR A 38 6.89 -1.26 -4.85
N VAL A 39 7.01 -1.14 -6.18
CA VAL A 39 7.29 0.12 -6.89
C VAL A 39 6.16 1.13 -6.69
N ASP A 40 4.90 0.72 -6.74
CA ASP A 40 3.72 1.57 -6.49
C ASP A 40 3.66 2.03 -5.02
N THR A 41 4.12 1.19 -4.09
CA THR A 41 4.23 1.57 -2.68
C THR A 41 5.43 2.49 -2.45
N LEU A 42 6.57 2.27 -3.12
CA LEU A 42 7.80 3.04 -2.96
C LEU A 42 7.84 4.35 -3.74
N HIS A 43 7.13 4.49 -4.86
CA HIS A 43 7.15 5.69 -5.70
C HIS A 43 5.86 6.49 -5.58
N THR A 44 4.71 5.85 -5.45
CA THR A 44 3.41 6.52 -5.44
C THR A 44 2.88 6.75 -4.01
N ASN A 45 3.23 5.88 -3.05
CA ASN A 45 2.69 5.90 -1.68
C ASN A 45 3.76 5.84 -0.57
N HIS A 46 5.01 6.21 -0.86
CA HIS A 46 6.11 6.18 0.13
C HIS A 46 5.74 6.95 1.40
N ASP A 47 5.09 8.09 1.18
CA ASP A 47 4.63 9.05 2.17
C ASP A 47 3.54 8.47 3.07
N LEU A 48 2.62 7.68 2.52
CA LEU A 48 1.61 6.93 3.27
C LEU A 48 2.24 5.85 4.16
N MET A 49 3.24 5.14 3.63
CA MET A 49 4.00 4.17 4.41
C MET A 49 4.84 4.85 5.49
N GLN A 50 5.44 6.00 5.22
CA GLN A 50 6.12 6.81 6.23
C GLN A 50 5.15 7.34 7.28
N LEU A 51 3.96 7.81 6.89
CA LEU A 51 2.94 8.28 7.82
C LEU A 51 2.46 7.14 8.72
N ALA A 52 2.23 5.96 8.15
CA ALA A 52 1.87 4.75 8.89
C ALA A 52 3.00 4.28 9.82
N LEU A 53 4.26 4.30 9.39
CA LEU A 53 5.44 3.96 10.20
C LEU A 53 5.73 4.98 11.31
N LYS A 54 5.44 6.27 11.06
CA LYS A 54 5.54 7.35 12.07
C LYS A 54 4.37 7.27 13.06
N ALA A 55 3.18 6.88 12.61
CA ALA A 55 1.98 6.74 13.45
C ALA A 55 1.99 5.44 14.28
N ILE A 56 2.56 4.36 13.74
CA ILE A 56 2.72 3.06 14.40
C ILE A 56 4.19 2.68 14.21
N PRO A 57 5.03 2.72 15.27
CA PRO A 57 6.46 2.39 15.19
C PRO A 57 6.65 0.86 15.04
N ASP A 58 6.06 0.28 14.01
CA ASP A 58 6.13 -1.14 13.69
C ASP A 58 6.79 -1.34 12.32
N TYR A 59 8.09 -1.57 12.35
CA TYR A 59 8.89 -1.90 11.16
C TYR A 59 8.62 -3.31 10.62
N SER A 60 7.74 -4.09 11.25
CA SER A 60 7.44 -5.46 10.82
C SER A 60 6.87 -5.52 9.42
N LEU A 61 6.11 -4.50 8.99
CA LEU A 61 5.57 -4.44 7.64
C LEU A 61 6.68 -4.30 6.58
N VAL A 62 7.61 -3.36 6.79
CA VAL A 62 8.77 -3.14 5.91
C VAL A 62 9.67 -4.38 5.88
N LYS A 63 9.91 -5.01 7.04
CA LYS A 63 10.67 -6.27 7.14
C LYS A 63 9.97 -7.40 6.38
N ALA A 64 8.66 -7.54 6.49
CA ALA A 64 7.89 -8.53 5.75
C ALA A 64 8.01 -8.32 4.22
N PHE A 65 7.97 -7.06 3.75
CA PHE A 65 8.22 -6.72 2.34
C PHE A 65 9.62 -7.15 1.85
N TYR A 66 10.68 -6.89 2.61
CA TYR A 66 12.03 -7.30 2.22
C TYR A 66 12.22 -8.82 2.24
N VAL A 67 11.71 -9.49 3.26
CA VAL A 67 11.72 -10.96 3.35
C VAL A 67 11.04 -11.56 2.13
N PHE A 68 9.92 -10.98 1.73
CA PHE A 68 9.15 -11.40 0.59
C PHE A 68 9.89 -11.22 -0.75
N ILE A 69 10.56 -10.08 -0.98
CA ILE A 69 11.39 -9.87 -2.18
C ILE A 69 12.49 -10.94 -2.23
N ALA A 70 13.14 -11.21 -1.10
CA ALA A 70 14.19 -12.23 -1.00
C ALA A 70 13.66 -13.65 -1.34
N PHE A 71 12.50 -14.03 -0.80
CA PHE A 71 11.88 -15.33 -1.11
C PHE A 71 11.48 -15.47 -2.58
N THR A 72 11.04 -14.39 -3.22
CA THR A 72 10.68 -14.40 -4.66
C THR A 72 11.88 -14.49 -5.58
N LEU A 73 12.99 -13.85 -5.21
CA LEU A 73 14.26 -14.01 -5.92
C LEU A 73 14.81 -15.44 -5.76
N LEU A 74 14.74 -16.00 -4.55
CA LEU A 74 15.17 -17.37 -4.28
C LEU A 74 14.35 -18.41 -5.06
N SER A 75 13.02 -18.26 -5.14
CA SER A 75 12.17 -19.17 -5.92
C SER A 75 12.51 -19.16 -7.41
N THR A 76 12.78 -17.97 -7.96
CA THR A 76 13.17 -17.79 -9.37
C THR A 76 14.52 -18.42 -9.67
N CYS A 77 15.48 -18.30 -8.76
CA CYS A 77 16.78 -18.96 -8.86
C CYS A 77 16.66 -20.50 -8.82
N CYS A 78 15.83 -21.04 -7.93
CA CYS A 78 15.59 -22.48 -7.84
C CYS A 78 14.92 -23.04 -9.10
N GLY A 79 13.96 -22.32 -9.70
CA GLY A 79 13.29 -22.73 -10.95
C GLY A 79 14.19 -22.61 -12.20
N GLY A 80 15.07 -21.62 -12.26
CA GLY A 80 15.99 -21.40 -13.39
C GLY A 80 17.12 -22.43 -13.48
N LEU A 81 17.58 -22.95 -12.33
CA LEU A 81 18.68 -23.92 -12.27
C LEU A 81 18.29 -25.30 -12.82
N GLY A 82 17.03 -25.73 -12.66
CA GLY A 82 16.56 -27.03 -13.17
C GLY A 82 16.57 -27.17 -14.70
N ARG A 83 16.62 -26.05 -15.44
CA ARG A 83 16.65 -26.05 -16.91
C ARG A 83 18.06 -26.24 -17.50
N ARG A 84 19.12 -26.04 -16.72
CA ARG A 84 20.53 -26.16 -17.18
C ARG A 84 21.15 -27.53 -16.90
N THR A 85 20.59 -28.33 -16.00
CA THR A 85 21.03 -29.71 -15.73
C THR A 85 20.39 -30.68 -16.71
N LYS A 86 20.85 -30.67 -17.96
CA LYS A 86 20.36 -31.58 -19.01
C LYS A 86 21.11 -32.92 -19.06
N ASN A 87 22.10 -33.13 -18.20
CA ASN A 87 23.01 -34.29 -18.28
C ASN A 87 22.96 -35.27 -17.10
N ASP A 88 22.17 -35.01 -16.06
CA ASP A 88 21.97 -35.95 -14.94
C ASP A 88 20.48 -36.13 -14.68
N ASP A 89 19.93 -37.27 -15.10
CA ASP A 89 18.50 -37.59 -15.03
C ASP A 89 17.97 -37.51 -13.57
N ASP A 90 18.79 -37.85 -12.58
CA ASP A 90 18.42 -37.79 -11.15
C ASP A 90 18.43 -36.37 -10.55
N ALA A 91 19.32 -35.47 -11.03
CA ALA A 91 19.41 -34.10 -10.53
C ALA A 91 18.29 -33.19 -11.09
N SER A 92 17.77 -33.52 -12.27
CA SER A 92 16.69 -32.78 -12.94
C SER A 92 15.33 -32.92 -12.23
N HIS A 93 15.05 -34.09 -11.65
CA HIS A 93 13.80 -34.34 -10.93
C HIS A 93 13.75 -33.63 -9.57
N LEU A 94 14.87 -33.61 -8.83
CA LEU A 94 14.95 -32.99 -7.51
C LEU A 94 14.82 -31.46 -7.57
N THR A 95 15.46 -30.82 -8.57
CA THR A 95 15.37 -29.36 -8.79
C THR A 95 13.96 -28.93 -9.23
N THR A 96 13.28 -29.74 -10.05
CA THR A 96 11.90 -29.48 -10.46
C THR A 96 10.93 -29.59 -9.27
N CYS A 97 11.08 -30.60 -8.40
CA CYS A 97 10.27 -30.76 -7.19
C CYS A 97 10.49 -29.63 -6.18
N CYS A 98 11.75 -29.20 -5.95
CA CYS A 98 12.04 -28.04 -5.10
C CYS A 98 11.38 -26.77 -5.62
N GLY A 99 11.45 -26.49 -6.93
CA GLY A 99 10.80 -25.33 -7.54
C GLY A 99 9.28 -25.30 -7.33
N VAL A 100 8.62 -26.46 -7.43
CA VAL A 100 7.17 -26.58 -7.18
C VAL A 100 6.84 -26.33 -5.71
N ILE A 101 7.59 -26.94 -4.79
CA ILE A 101 7.37 -26.76 -3.34
C ILE A 101 7.57 -25.30 -2.94
N THR A 102 8.65 -24.66 -3.40
CA THR A 102 8.90 -23.24 -3.12
C THR A 102 7.80 -22.35 -3.70
N SER A 103 7.33 -22.62 -4.92
CA SER A 103 6.24 -21.86 -5.54
C SER A 103 4.91 -22.06 -4.79
N ALA A 104 4.61 -23.27 -4.32
CA ALA A 104 3.42 -23.56 -3.53
C ALA A 104 3.46 -22.90 -2.14
N ILE A 105 4.62 -22.87 -1.49
CA ILE A 105 4.81 -22.14 -0.22
C ILE A 105 4.60 -20.64 -0.43
N MET A 106 5.11 -20.11 -1.54
CA MET A 106 4.94 -18.69 -1.88
C MET A 106 3.47 -18.35 -2.09
N ILE A 107 2.77 -19.08 -2.97
CA ILE A 107 1.35 -18.87 -3.26
C ILE A 107 0.51 -18.97 -1.97
N SER A 108 0.78 -19.97 -1.12
CA SER A 108 0.08 -20.09 0.16
C SER A 108 0.39 -18.94 1.12
N GLY A 109 1.61 -18.43 1.10
CA GLY A 109 2.01 -17.19 1.80
C GLY A 109 1.24 -15.96 1.32
N TYR A 110 1.07 -15.77 0.00
CA TYR A 110 0.25 -14.69 -0.57
C TYR A 110 -1.21 -14.80 -0.15
N MET A 111 -1.79 -16.00 -0.25
CA MET A 111 -3.16 -16.24 0.17
C MET A 111 -3.34 -15.98 1.67
N ALA A 112 -2.40 -16.44 2.50
CA ALA A 112 -2.41 -16.17 3.93
C ALA A 112 -2.29 -14.67 4.24
N ALA A 113 -1.40 -13.95 3.56
CA ALA A 113 -1.23 -12.51 3.72
C ALA A 113 -2.49 -11.72 3.31
N GLY A 114 -3.13 -12.09 2.19
CA GLY A 114 -4.39 -11.48 1.75
C GLY A 114 -5.54 -11.74 2.72
N LEU A 115 -5.66 -12.97 3.21
CA LEU A 115 -6.65 -13.35 4.24
C LEU A 115 -6.39 -12.62 5.57
N LEU A 116 -5.13 -12.49 5.99
CA LEU A 116 -4.75 -11.73 7.18
C LEU A 116 -5.04 -10.24 7.00
N ALA A 117 -4.70 -9.65 5.85
CA ALA A 117 -5.01 -8.24 5.55
C ALA A 117 -6.51 -7.95 5.68
N ARG A 118 -7.36 -8.81 5.11
CA ARG A 118 -8.83 -8.70 5.23
C ARG A 118 -9.32 -8.92 6.66
N LYS A 119 -8.72 -9.86 7.41
CA LYS A 119 -9.09 -10.10 8.81
C LYS A 119 -8.66 -8.94 9.73
N TYR A 120 -7.50 -8.35 9.47
CA TYR A 120 -6.95 -7.26 10.27
C TYR A 120 -7.48 -5.90 9.86
N GLU A 121 -8.10 -5.74 8.68
CA GLU A 121 -8.75 -4.50 8.25
C GLU A 121 -9.62 -3.87 9.35
N ALA A 122 -10.48 -4.67 9.98
CA ALA A 122 -11.35 -4.24 11.08
C ALA A 122 -10.60 -3.75 12.34
N ASN A 123 -9.38 -4.24 12.58
CA ASN A 123 -8.55 -3.86 13.74
C ASN A 123 -7.53 -2.77 13.40
N THR A 124 -7.06 -2.71 12.16
CA THR A 124 -6.03 -1.77 11.69
C THR A 124 -6.63 -0.38 11.44
N LEU A 125 -7.86 -0.29 10.91
CA LEU A 125 -8.50 1.00 10.64
C LEU A 125 -8.72 1.87 11.90
N PRO A 126 -9.18 1.32 13.04
CA PRO A 126 -9.23 2.09 14.28
C PRO A 126 -7.87 2.60 14.75
N VAL A 127 -6.81 1.80 14.59
CA VAL A 127 -5.44 2.19 14.99
C VAL A 127 -4.89 3.27 14.07
N LEU A 128 -5.10 3.13 12.76
CA LEU A 128 -4.74 4.14 11.76
C LEU A 128 -5.49 5.46 12.03
N GLY A 129 -6.80 5.39 12.27
CA GLY A 129 -7.61 6.55 12.63
C GLY A 129 -7.15 7.21 13.92
N TRP A 130 -6.80 6.43 14.95
CA TRP A 130 -6.23 6.97 16.19
C TRP A 130 -4.89 7.67 15.94
N GLY A 131 -3.99 7.01 15.19
CA GLY A 131 -2.68 7.56 14.83
C GLY A 131 -2.78 8.87 14.06
N MET A 132 -3.59 8.92 13.01
CA MET A 132 -3.83 10.14 12.23
C MET A 132 -4.43 11.27 13.08
N ASN A 133 -5.34 10.94 14.01
CA ASN A 133 -5.94 11.95 14.89
C ASN A 133 -4.91 12.54 15.89
N GLN A 134 -3.98 11.73 16.38
CA GLN A 134 -2.88 12.21 17.24
C GLN A 134 -1.97 13.22 16.53
N LEU A 135 -1.81 13.11 15.20
CA LEU A 135 -1.03 14.07 14.41
C LEU A 135 -1.65 15.47 14.41
N LEU A 136 -2.99 15.56 14.55
CA LEU A 136 -3.72 16.82 14.60
C LEU A 136 -3.69 17.46 15.99
N SER A 137 -3.72 16.64 17.06
CA SER A 137 -3.80 17.14 18.43
C SER A 137 -2.47 17.65 18.99
N ASN A 138 -1.33 17.06 18.61
CA ASN A 138 -0.04 17.22 19.31
C ASN A 138 0.83 18.39 18.87
N LYS A 139 0.26 19.45 18.28
CA LYS A 139 1.03 20.63 17.81
C LYS A 139 2.11 20.28 16.76
N THR A 140 2.04 19.10 16.15
CA THR A 140 3.05 18.56 15.25
C THR A 140 2.87 18.94 13.79
N TYR A 141 1.87 19.73 13.42
CA TYR A 141 1.54 19.95 12.02
C TYR A 141 2.36 21.07 11.36
N LEU A 142 2.47 22.22 12.02
CA LEU A 142 3.37 23.32 11.67
C LEU A 142 4.49 23.40 12.70
N TYR A 143 5.66 23.90 12.33
CA TYR A 143 6.69 24.20 13.33
C TYR A 143 6.22 25.35 14.23
N ILE A 144 6.51 25.22 15.53
CA ILE A 144 6.16 26.22 16.54
C ILE A 144 7.45 26.71 17.16
N GLU A 145 7.66 28.03 17.12
CA GLU A 145 8.75 28.71 17.80
C GLU A 145 8.17 29.50 18.97
N GLY A 146 8.42 29.01 20.18
CA GLY A 146 7.79 29.56 21.39
C GLY A 146 6.27 29.34 21.39
N ASP A 147 5.51 30.44 21.35
CA ASP A 147 4.04 30.43 21.31
C ASP A 147 3.46 30.76 19.91
N VAL A 148 4.32 30.92 18.90
CA VAL A 148 3.92 31.32 17.55
C VAL A 148 4.14 30.19 16.57
N ALA A 149 3.13 29.92 15.75
CA ALA A 149 3.24 29.01 14.63
C ALA A 149 4.00 29.66 13.48
N THR A 150 5.01 28.97 12.96
CA THR A 150 5.67 29.33 11.70
C THR A 150 4.76 28.98 10.51
N PRO A 151 4.96 29.61 9.34
CA PRO A 151 4.26 29.21 8.12
C PRO A 151 4.73 27.86 7.56
N GLU A 152 5.79 27.27 8.12
CA GLU A 152 6.40 26.04 7.62
C GLU A 152 5.75 24.80 8.21
N TYR A 153 5.35 23.88 7.34
CA TYR A 153 4.86 22.57 7.73
C TYR A 153 5.99 21.71 8.28
N SER A 154 5.71 21.00 9.37
CA SER A 154 6.63 19.98 9.85
C SER A 154 6.71 18.81 8.85
N ASN A 155 7.70 17.95 9.02
CA ASN A 155 7.75 16.67 8.30
C ASN A 155 6.49 15.82 8.44
N ILE A 156 5.71 15.97 9.50
CA ILE A 156 4.43 15.26 9.66
C ILE A 156 3.30 16.00 8.94
N GLY A 157 3.26 17.34 9.06
CA GLY A 157 2.26 18.17 8.38
C GLY A 157 2.37 18.05 6.87
N MET A 158 3.59 18.02 6.32
CA MET A 158 3.83 17.83 4.89
C MET A 158 3.26 16.52 4.36
N GLU A 159 3.46 15.42 5.08
CA GLU A 159 2.98 14.09 4.70
C GLU A 159 1.45 14.01 4.79
N PHE A 160 0.87 14.66 5.79
CA PHE A 160 -0.59 14.72 5.94
C PHE A 160 -1.23 15.63 4.89
N ASN A 161 -0.61 16.77 4.54
CA ASN A 161 -1.01 17.60 3.42
C ASN A 161 -0.99 16.80 2.11
N TYR A 162 0.10 16.05 1.87
CA TYR A 162 0.23 15.21 0.68
C TYR A 162 -0.93 14.23 0.56
N LEU A 163 -1.27 13.55 1.66
CA LEU A 163 -2.40 12.64 1.74
C LEU A 163 -3.71 13.35 1.37
N GLN A 164 -3.98 14.50 2.02
CA GLN A 164 -5.20 15.27 1.83
C GLN A 164 -5.39 15.75 0.39
N VAL A 165 -4.35 16.32 -0.22
CA VAL A 165 -4.40 16.81 -1.60
C VAL A 165 -4.53 15.65 -2.59
N THR A 166 -3.71 14.61 -2.44
CA THR A 166 -3.64 13.50 -3.40
C THR A 166 -4.91 12.65 -3.36
N LYS A 167 -5.43 12.36 -2.17
CA LYS A 167 -6.65 11.57 -1.98
C LYS A 167 -7.92 12.42 -1.97
N LYS A 168 -7.80 13.74 -2.13
CA LYS A 168 -8.93 14.70 -2.11
C LYS A 168 -9.80 14.52 -0.87
N CYS A 169 -9.16 14.47 0.29
CA CYS A 169 -9.78 14.20 1.58
C CYS A 169 -9.42 15.28 2.62
N CYS A 170 -10.22 15.40 3.68
CA CYS A 170 -9.95 16.31 4.78
C CYS A 170 -10.33 15.70 6.13
N GLY A 171 -9.44 15.86 7.12
CA GLY A 171 -9.62 15.30 8.46
C GLY A 171 -9.58 13.77 8.50
N VAL A 172 -9.87 13.24 9.68
CA VAL A 172 -9.71 11.83 10.04
C VAL A 172 -11.06 11.21 10.43
N THR A 173 -11.84 11.90 11.27
CA THR A 173 -13.11 11.37 11.77
C THR A 173 -14.21 11.51 10.74
N LYS A 174 -15.35 10.87 11.02
CA LYS A 174 -16.56 10.93 10.18
C LYS A 174 -17.09 12.35 9.98
N LEU A 175 -16.74 13.28 10.88
CA LEU A 175 -17.13 14.68 10.80
C LEU A 175 -16.00 15.44 10.12
N ASN A 176 -15.98 15.34 8.80
CA ASN A 176 -14.98 15.95 7.94
C ASN A 176 -14.62 17.40 8.35
N GLY A 177 -13.32 17.61 8.62
CA GLY A 177 -12.75 18.89 9.03
C GLY A 177 -13.07 19.32 10.47
N GLN A 178 -13.97 18.63 11.18
CA GLN A 178 -14.30 18.95 12.57
C GLN A 178 -13.11 18.68 13.51
N ASP A 179 -12.27 17.71 13.16
CA ASP A 179 -11.07 17.37 13.95
C ASP A 179 -10.13 18.56 14.14
N TYR A 180 -10.05 19.46 13.16
CA TYR A 180 -9.25 20.68 13.27
C TYR A 180 -9.87 21.68 14.24
N VAL A 181 -11.20 21.80 14.23
CA VAL A 181 -11.94 22.64 15.19
C VAL A 181 -11.73 22.11 16.60
N ASP A 182 -11.91 20.81 16.80
CA ASP A 182 -11.77 20.14 18.09
C ASP A 182 -10.31 20.17 18.59
N ALA A 183 -9.35 20.06 17.68
CA ALA A 183 -7.93 20.23 17.95
C ALA A 183 -7.52 21.71 18.18
N LYS A 184 -8.46 22.66 18.10
CA LYS A 184 -8.26 24.10 18.28
C LYS A 184 -7.23 24.70 17.31
N TYR A 185 -7.28 24.29 16.04
CA TYR A 185 -6.34 24.72 15.01
C TYR A 185 -6.23 26.24 14.88
N ALA A 186 -7.37 26.94 14.84
CA ALA A 186 -7.39 28.40 14.74
C ALA A 186 -6.63 29.08 15.88
N GLN A 187 -6.69 28.52 17.09
CA GLN A 187 -5.99 29.07 18.26
C GLN A 187 -4.49 28.72 18.23
N LYS A 188 -4.14 27.51 17.76
CA LYS A 188 -2.76 27.02 17.73
C LYS A 188 -1.94 27.62 16.59
N TYR A 189 -2.58 27.82 15.44
CA TYR A 189 -1.90 28.09 14.16
C TYR A 189 -2.39 29.34 13.45
N ASN A 190 -3.39 30.05 14.00
CA ASN A 190 -4.05 31.18 13.35
C ASN A 190 -4.67 30.85 11.97
N ILE A 191 -5.01 29.57 11.75
CA ILE A 191 -5.63 29.04 10.54
C ILE A 191 -6.77 28.11 10.97
N THR A 192 -7.96 28.26 10.37
CA THR A 192 -9.15 27.46 10.73
C THR A 192 -9.01 25.98 10.35
N LEU A 193 -8.45 25.71 9.17
CA LEU A 193 -8.19 24.39 8.62
C LEU A 193 -7.01 24.45 7.64
N PRO A 194 -6.25 23.36 7.42
CA PRO A 194 -5.17 23.35 6.44
C PRO A 194 -5.67 23.65 5.04
N TYR A 195 -4.88 24.39 4.24
CA TYR A 195 -5.19 24.64 2.82
C TYR A 195 -5.36 23.34 2.03
N ALA A 196 -4.67 22.27 2.43
CA ALA A 196 -4.81 20.91 1.88
C ALA A 196 -6.24 20.33 1.94
N CYS A 197 -7.13 20.87 2.78
CA CYS A 197 -8.55 20.48 2.80
C CYS A 197 -9.38 21.10 1.67
N CYS A 198 -8.85 22.12 1.01
CA CYS A 198 -9.54 22.84 -0.05
C CYS A 198 -9.20 22.27 -1.43
N VAL A 199 -10.11 22.43 -2.37
CA VAL A 199 -9.86 22.07 -3.77
C VAL A 199 -8.80 23.01 -4.37
N MET A 200 -7.75 22.41 -4.93
CA MET A 200 -6.64 23.13 -5.55
C MET A 200 -6.98 23.59 -6.98
N LYS A 201 -6.34 24.67 -7.43
CA LYS A 201 -6.40 25.16 -8.81
C LYS A 201 -5.77 24.16 -9.77
N ALA A 202 -6.45 23.88 -10.88
CA ALA A 202 -6.02 22.86 -11.85
C ALA A 202 -4.94 23.36 -12.83
N ASP A 203 -4.80 24.66 -12.99
CA ASP A 203 -3.89 25.34 -13.92
C ASP A 203 -2.53 25.68 -13.33
N LYS A 204 -2.33 25.42 -12.04
CA LYS A 204 -1.07 25.66 -11.32
C LYS A 204 -0.46 24.33 -10.90
N GLU A 205 0.85 24.18 -11.07
CA GLU A 205 1.59 23.09 -10.44
C GLU A 205 1.65 23.37 -8.93
N VAL A 206 0.92 22.59 -8.16
CA VAL A 206 0.84 22.71 -6.70
C VAL A 206 1.75 21.65 -6.09
N ASP A 207 2.62 22.05 -5.16
CA ASP A 207 3.30 21.07 -4.30
C ASP A 207 2.29 20.54 -3.26
N PRO A 208 1.85 19.27 -3.36
CA PRO A 208 0.87 18.71 -2.44
C PRO A 208 1.35 18.67 -0.98
N ARG A 209 2.66 18.81 -0.70
CA ARG A 209 3.21 18.82 0.66
C ARG A 209 3.13 20.18 1.33
N SER A 210 3.15 21.25 0.55
CA SER A 210 3.21 22.63 1.04
C SER A 210 2.16 23.55 0.40
N PRO A 211 0.87 23.15 0.34
CA PRO A 211 -0.15 23.98 -0.25
C PRO A 211 -0.31 25.29 0.53
N ASN A 212 -0.41 26.39 -0.19
CA ASN A 212 -0.61 27.73 0.36
C ASN A 212 -1.93 28.33 -0.15
N LEU A 213 -2.24 29.55 0.31
CA LEU A 213 -3.47 30.24 -0.04
C LEU A 213 -3.65 30.45 -1.55
N ASP A 214 -2.55 30.68 -2.29
CA ASP A 214 -2.61 30.97 -3.73
C ASP A 214 -2.91 29.73 -4.55
N ASP A 215 -2.68 28.53 -4.00
CA ASP A 215 -2.96 27.23 -4.63
C ASP A 215 -4.44 26.85 -4.56
N VAL A 216 -5.18 27.43 -3.60
CA VAL A 216 -6.59 27.11 -3.36
C VAL A 216 -7.48 27.79 -4.39
N LEU A 217 -8.45 27.03 -4.93
CA LEU A 217 -9.39 27.52 -5.95
C LEU A 217 -10.24 28.70 -5.44
N ASP A 218 -10.90 28.52 -4.29
CA ASP A 218 -11.59 29.59 -3.56
C ASP A 218 -11.55 29.29 -2.06
N HIS A 219 -10.70 30.02 -1.33
CA HIS A 219 -10.53 29.82 0.10
C HIS A 219 -11.78 30.24 0.90
N THR A 220 -12.52 31.24 0.44
CA THR A 220 -13.70 31.73 1.16
C THR A 220 -14.83 30.70 1.10
N GLU A 221 -15.07 30.13 -0.08
CA GLU A 221 -16.05 29.05 -0.24
C GLU A 221 -15.60 27.75 0.42
N CYS A 222 -14.28 27.47 0.44
CA CYS A 222 -13.73 26.34 1.19
C CYS A 222 -14.00 26.45 2.69
N LEU A 223 -13.80 27.62 3.31
CA LEU A 223 -14.06 27.84 4.75
C LEU A 223 -15.54 27.68 5.12
N LYS A 224 -16.45 27.95 4.18
CA LYS A 224 -17.89 27.65 4.32
C LYS A 224 -18.21 26.16 4.17
N ARG A 225 -17.20 25.32 3.93
CA ARG A 225 -17.30 23.88 3.63
C ARG A 225 -18.20 23.62 2.42
N ASN A 226 -18.14 24.50 1.41
CA ASN A 226 -18.87 24.31 0.18
C ASN A 226 -18.35 23.05 -0.54
N SER A 227 -19.29 22.16 -0.82
CA SER A 227 -19.18 20.94 -1.61
C SER A 227 -18.18 20.94 -2.77
N ASN A 228 -18.08 22.07 -3.49
CA ASN A 228 -17.29 22.17 -4.71
C ASN A 228 -15.86 22.71 -4.47
N PHE A 229 -15.60 23.22 -3.28
CA PHE A 229 -14.34 23.90 -2.91
C PHE A 229 -13.67 23.27 -1.69
N PHE A 230 -14.32 22.30 -1.05
CA PHE A 230 -13.85 21.58 0.12
C PHE A 230 -13.91 20.07 -0.15
N HIS A 231 -12.84 19.35 0.20
CA HIS A 231 -12.80 17.90 0.08
C HIS A 231 -13.81 17.25 1.00
N LYS A 232 -14.83 16.59 0.46
CA LYS A 232 -15.96 16.03 1.23
C LYS A 232 -15.68 14.72 1.94
N ASP A 233 -14.70 13.96 1.46
CA ASP A 233 -14.35 12.68 2.06
C ASP A 233 -13.33 12.85 3.17
N THR A 234 -13.39 11.95 4.14
CA THR A 234 -12.42 11.91 5.25
C THR A 234 -11.21 11.11 4.80
N CYS A 235 -10.02 11.43 5.30
CA CYS A 235 -8.83 10.70 4.87
C CYS A 235 -8.84 9.25 5.34
N LEU A 236 -9.47 8.96 6.49
CA LEU A 236 -9.69 7.58 6.92
C LEU A 236 -10.61 6.81 5.96
N LYS A 237 -11.66 7.46 5.42
CA LYS A 237 -12.54 6.86 4.41
C LYS A 237 -11.80 6.65 3.10
N ALA A 238 -11.03 7.63 2.64
CA ALA A 238 -10.24 7.50 1.41
C ALA A 238 -9.24 6.34 1.50
N GLU A 239 -8.60 6.16 2.66
CA GLU A 239 -7.72 5.02 2.92
C GLU A 239 -8.46 3.69 3.00
N HIS A 240 -9.61 3.65 3.68
CA HIS A 240 -10.49 2.48 3.70
C HIS A 240 -10.92 2.07 2.29
N ASP A 241 -11.43 3.01 1.50
CA ASP A 241 -11.93 2.75 0.15
C ASP A 241 -10.80 2.31 -0.79
N TRP A 242 -9.59 2.87 -0.60
CA TRP A 242 -8.40 2.42 -1.32
C TRP A 242 -7.99 0.99 -0.93
N LEU A 243 -7.94 0.66 0.36
CA LEU A 243 -7.65 -0.69 0.84
C LEU A 243 -8.69 -1.70 0.36
N HIS A 244 -9.97 -1.34 0.40
CA HIS A 244 -11.08 -2.18 -0.06
C HIS A 244 -10.99 -2.42 -1.56
N PHE A 245 -10.78 -1.36 -2.37
CA PHE A 245 -10.60 -1.50 -3.81
C PHE A 245 -9.42 -2.41 -4.16
N LYS A 246 -8.29 -2.28 -3.46
CA LYS A 246 -7.13 -3.14 -3.66
C LYS A 246 -7.40 -4.58 -3.25
N SER A 247 -8.10 -4.81 -2.14
CA SER A 247 -8.42 -6.17 -1.67
C SER A 247 -9.44 -6.87 -2.58
N GLU A 248 -10.41 -6.15 -3.13
CA GLU A 248 -11.34 -6.67 -4.13
C GLU A 248 -10.64 -7.05 -5.43
N TRP A 249 -9.70 -6.22 -5.91
CA TRP A 249 -8.91 -6.54 -7.10
C TRP A 249 -8.16 -7.87 -6.95
N PHE A 250 -7.59 -8.13 -5.76
CA PHE A 250 -6.97 -9.43 -5.47
C PHE A 250 -7.95 -10.60 -5.48
N CYS A 251 -9.21 -10.40 -5.05
CA CYS A 251 -10.22 -11.45 -5.11
C CYS A 251 -10.63 -11.72 -6.56
N TYR A 252 -10.87 -10.69 -7.37
CA TYR A 252 -11.22 -10.84 -8.79
C TYR A 252 -10.10 -11.44 -9.65
N ALA A 253 -8.83 -11.21 -9.30
CA ALA A 253 -7.71 -11.81 -10.03
C ALA A 253 -7.53 -13.31 -9.74
N LEU A 254 -8.23 -13.86 -8.73
CA LEU A 254 -8.14 -15.26 -8.32
C LEU A 254 -9.38 -16.09 -8.70
N ASP A 255 -10.47 -15.43 -9.12
CA ASP A 255 -11.69 -16.06 -9.67
C ASP A 255 -11.59 -16.23 -11.20
#